data_AF-A0A2D8I2P9-F1
#
_entry.id   AF-A0A2D8I2P9-F1
#
_cell.length_a   1.000
_cell.length_b   1.000
_cell.length_c   1.000
_cell.angle_alpha   90.00
_cell.angle_beta   90.00
_cell.angle_gamma   90.00
#
_symmetry.space_group_name_H-M   'P 1'
#
loop_
_entity.id
_entity.type
_entity.pdbx_description
1 polymer ?
#
loop_
_entity_poly.entity_id
_entity_poly.type
_entity_poly.pdbx_seq_one_letter_code
_entity_poly.pdbx_strand_id
1 'polypeptide(L)' 'MDDGVRKNQPGQYLGARKRIVKKQRKPIDLIKRDFISLNIDLKQMGVGGDDSWGARTLNKYIIEPGDYEFSFTINPLR' A
#
# COMPACT_ATOMS: atom_id res chain seq x y z
N MET A 1 15.86 0.10 11.65
CA MET A 1 14.83 -0.79 11.08
C MET A 1 13.67 0.09 10.67
N ASP A 2 13.80 0.77 9.53
CA ASP A 2 12.78 1.68 9.03
C ASP A 2 11.76 0.85 8.24
N ASP A 3 10.67 0.48 8.90
CA ASP A 3 9.51 -0.17 8.30
C ASP A 3 8.46 0.86 7.85
N GLY A 4 8.83 2.14 7.78
CA GLY A 4 7.95 3.24 7.39
C GLY A 4 6.97 3.70 8.47
N VAL A 5 7.01 3.12 9.68
CA VAL A 5 5.99 3.35 10.73
C VAL A 5 6.60 3.77 12.08
N ARG A 6 7.92 4.00 12.15
CA ARG A 6 8.58 4.44 13.40
C ARG A 6 8.00 5.78 13.88
N LYS A 7 7.58 5.82 15.14
CA LYS A 7 7.19 7.08 15.82
C LYS A 7 8.40 7.99 15.88
N ASN A 8 8.28 9.21 15.34
CA ASN A 8 9.28 10.25 15.51
C ASN A 8 9.33 10.64 17.00
N GLN A 9 10.50 10.58 17.62
CA GLN A 9 10.70 11.15 18.95
C GLN A 9 10.97 12.65 18.83
N PRO A 10 10.41 13.51 19.71
CA PRO A 10 10.69 14.95 19.69
C PRO A 10 12.20 15.20 19.75
N GLY A 11 12.75 15.95 18.78
CA GLY A 11 14.18 16.28 18.69
C GLY A 11 15.02 15.40 17.74
N GLN A 12 14.46 14.38 17.09
CA GLN A 12 15.16 13.65 16.03
C GLN A 12 14.98 14.34 14.66
N TYR A 13 16.09 14.82 14.08
CA TYR A 13 16.13 15.16 12.66
C TYR A 13 16.17 13.86 11.84
N LEU A 14 15.18 13.65 10.97
CA LEU A 14 15.15 12.52 10.05
C LEU A 14 16.28 12.70 9.01
N GLY A 15 17.38 11.96 9.16
CA GLY A 15 18.34 11.78 8.07
C GLY A 15 17.65 11.26 6.81
N ALA A 16 18.27 11.46 5.64
CA ALA A 16 17.73 11.07 4.34
C ALA A 16 17.02 9.70 4.40
N ARG A 17 15.74 9.67 4.00
CA ARG A 17 14.88 8.47 4.08
C ARG A 17 15.58 7.30 3.41
N LYS A 18 16.02 6.32 4.21
CA LYS A 18 16.60 5.08 3.69
C LYS A 18 15.50 4.31 2.98
N ARG A 19 15.80 3.75 1.79
CA ARG A 19 14.83 2.96 1.01
C ARG A 19 14.15 1.92 1.92
N ILE A 20 12.83 2.00 2.00
CA ILE A 20 12.02 1.03 2.75
C ILE A 20 11.99 -0.26 1.93
N VAL A 21 12.54 -1.34 2.50
CA VAL A 21 12.55 -2.67 1.89
C VAL A 21 11.58 -3.54 2.68
N LYS A 22 10.56 -4.09 2.01
CA LYS A 22 9.63 -5.06 2.62
C LYS A 22 10.42 -6.31 3.00
N LYS A 23 10.52 -6.58 4.31
CA LYS A 23 11.30 -7.71 4.84
C LYS A 23 10.46 -8.93 5.17
N GLN A 24 9.15 -8.79 5.31
CA GLN A 24 8.26 -9.89 5.65
C GLN A 24 8.16 -10.85 4.46
N ARG A 25 8.79 -12.02 4.60
CA ARG A 25 8.81 -13.11 3.61
C ARG A 25 7.98 -14.31 4.08
N LYS A 26 7.72 -14.42 5.38
CA LYS A 26 6.93 -15.46 6.03
C LYS A 26 5.82 -14.83 6.86
N PRO A 27 4.68 -15.52 7.07
CA PRO A 27 3.61 -15.01 7.92
C PRO A 27 4.07 -14.65 9.34
N ILE A 28 5.01 -15.41 9.90
CA ILE A 28 5.57 -15.17 11.25
C ILE A 28 6.39 -13.87 11.36
N ASP A 29 6.82 -13.28 10.24
CA ASP A 29 7.54 -12.00 10.24
C ASP A 29 6.60 -10.81 10.53
N LEU A 30 5.29 -11.04 10.53
CA LEU A 30 4.27 -10.02 10.80
C LEU A 30 4.11 -9.83 12.31
N ILE A 31 4.56 -8.68 12.79
CA ILE A 31 4.27 -8.22 14.16
C ILE A 31 2.85 -7.66 14.24
N LYS A 32 2.12 -7.96 15.32
CA LYS A 32 0.86 -7.29 15.62
C LYS A 32 1.14 -5.80 15.87
N ARG A 33 0.31 -4.93 15.30
CA ARG A 33 0.44 -3.48 15.43
C ARG A 33 -0.87 -2.88 15.91
N ASP A 34 -0.74 -1.82 16.70
CA ASP A 34 -1.86 -1.07 17.25
C ASP A 34 -2.19 0.13 16.36
N PHE A 35 -2.60 -0.16 15.12
CA PHE A 35 -3.12 0.83 14.17
C PHE A 35 -4.04 0.17 13.15
N ILE A 36 -4.85 0.99 12.47
CA ILE A 36 -5.73 0.57 11.38
C ILE A 36 -5.16 1.07 10.05
N SER A 37 -5.06 0.18 9.05
CA SER A 37 -4.74 0.54 7.67
C SER A 37 -6.03 0.60 6.87
N LEU A 38 -6.34 1.74 6.26
CA LEU A 38 -7.52 1.94 5.42
C LEU A 38 -7.06 2.35 4.01
N ASN A 39 -7.46 1.60 3.00
CA ASN A 39 -7.25 1.94 1.59
C ASN A 39 -8.60 2.32 0.97
N ILE A 40 -8.67 3.46 0.28
CA ILE A 40 -9.89 3.96 -0.39
C ILE A 40 -9.49 4.29 -1.82
N ASP A 41 -9.80 3.37 -2.73
CA ASP A 41 -9.38 3.45 -4.12
C ASP A 41 -10.59 3.48 -5.05
N LEU A 42 -10.55 4.31 -6.10
CA LEU A 42 -11.56 4.31 -7.16
C LEU A 42 -11.63 2.95 -7.86
N LYS A 43 -10.46 2.42 -8.21
CA LYS A 43 -10.25 1.16 -8.93
C LYS A 43 -8.90 0.58 -8.52
N GLN A 44 -8.80 -0.74 -8.54
CA GLN A 44 -7.54 -1.47 -8.44
C GLN A 44 -7.38 -2.35 -9.69
N MET A 45 -6.15 -2.42 -10.22
CA MET A 45 -5.84 -3.29 -11.36
C MET A 45 -6.02 -4.77 -10.97
N GLY A 46 -6.43 -5.60 -11.92
CA GLY A 46 -6.45 -7.04 -11.74
C GLY A 46 -5.06 -7.60 -11.43
N VAL A 47 -5.00 -8.66 -10.63
CA VAL A 47 -3.74 -9.25 -10.15
C VAL A 47 -2.99 -10.02 -11.27
N GLY A 48 -3.73 -10.57 -12.25
CA GLY A 48 -3.19 -11.48 -13.26
C GLY A 48 -3.08 -12.92 -12.72
N GLY A 49 -2.14 -13.70 -13.28
CA GLY A 49 -1.86 -15.06 -12.82
C GLY A 49 -1.98 -16.16 -13.87
N ASP A 50 -2.18 -15.82 -15.15
CA ASP A 50 -2.11 -16.78 -16.26
C ASP A 50 -0.73 -17.49 -16.28
N ASP A 51 0.32 -16.72 -15.98
CA ASP A 51 1.57 -17.23 -15.46
C ASP A 51 2.15 -16.29 -14.38
N SER A 52 3.23 -16.73 -13.73
CA SER A 52 3.93 -15.97 -12.70
C SER A 52 5.31 -15.47 -13.15
N TRP A 53 5.58 -15.42 -14.46
CA TRP A 53 6.91 -15.08 -15.02
C TRP A 53 6.88 -14.16 -16.23
N GLY A 54 5.73 -13.60 -16.61
CA GLY A 54 5.69 -12.54 -17.63
C GLY A 54 4.31 -12.15 -18.13
N ALA A 55 3.28 -12.98 -17.93
CA ALA A 55 1.93 -12.67 -18.35
C ALA A 55 1.40 -11.43 -17.59
N ARG A 56 0.80 -10.51 -18.35
CA ARG A 56 0.09 -9.36 -17.79
C ARG A 56 -1.34 -9.74 -17.44
N THR A 57 -1.95 -8.94 -16.58
CA THR A 57 -3.39 -8.97 -16.31
C THR A 57 -4.18 -8.89 -17.63
N LEU A 58 -5.26 -9.66 -17.76
CA LEU A 58 -6.16 -9.62 -18.92
C LEU A 58 -6.68 -8.19 -19.16
N ASN A 59 -6.77 -7.77 -20.43
CA ASN A 59 -7.12 -6.40 -20.85
C ASN A 59 -8.38 -5.84 -20.16
N LYS A 60 -9.42 -6.67 -19.98
CA LYS A 60 -10.68 -6.25 -19.30
C LYS A 60 -10.53 -5.88 -17.81
N TYR A 61 -9.38 -6.19 -17.19
CA TYR A 61 -9.06 -5.88 -15.80
C TYR A 61 -7.86 -4.93 -15.66
N ILE A 62 -7.42 -4.32 -16.77
CA ILE A 62 -6.41 -3.25 -16.76
C ILE A 62 -7.13 -1.91 -16.53
N ILE A 63 -6.49 -1.02 -15.77
CA ILE A 63 -6.89 0.39 -15.70
C ILE A 63 -6.10 1.12 -16.79
N GLU A 64 -6.75 1.38 -17.91
CA GLU A 64 -6.13 2.05 -19.06
C GLU A 64 -5.83 3.54 -18.75
N PRO A 65 -4.83 4.15 -19.41
CA PRO A 65 -4.60 5.59 -19.30
C PRO A 65 -5.84 6.38 -19.70
N GLY A 66 -6.24 7.36 -18.89
CA GLY A 66 -7.39 8.20 -19.13
C GLY A 66 -7.70 9.09 -17.93
N ASP A 67 -8.66 10.00 -18.12
CA ASP A 67 -9.13 10.87 -17.05
C ASP A 67 -10.11 10.12 -16.16
N TYR A 68 -9.79 10.03 -14.87
CA TYR A 68 -10.63 9.38 -13.86
C TYR A 68 -10.93 10.36 -12.73
N GLU A 69 -12.19 10.44 -12.34
CA GLU A 69 -12.62 11.24 -11.20
C GLU A 69 -13.10 10.33 -10.07
N PHE A 70 -12.73 10.69 -8.84
CA PHE A 70 -13.12 9.97 -7.64
C PHE A 70 -13.30 10.94 -6.49
N SER A 71 -14.40 10.79 -5.77
CA SER A 71 -14.65 11.51 -4.53
C SER A 71 -15.24 10.56 -3.49
N PHE A 72 -14.89 10.81 -2.23
CA PHE A 72 -15.48 10.13 -1.09
C PHE A 72 -15.64 11.12 0.06
N THR A 73 -16.61 10.89 0.92
CA THR A 73 -16.79 11.63 2.18
C THR A 73 -16.79 10.62 3.32
N ILE A 74 -16.01 10.88 4.36
CA ILE A 74 -16.04 10.11 5.60
C ILE A 74 -16.41 11.06 6.74
N ASN A 75 -17.46 10.71 7.47
CA ASN A 75 -17.90 11.46 8.64
C ASN A 75 -18.06 10.48 9.80
N PRO A 76 -17.41 10.73 10.96
CA PRO A 76 -17.66 9.92 12.15
C PRO A 76 -19.13 10.05 12.57
N LEU A 77 -19.73 8.93 12.93
CA LEU A 77 -21.02 8.94 13.61
C LEU A 77 -20.79 9.40 15.06
N ARG A 78 -21.74 10.17 15.59
CA ARG A 78 -21.80 10.49 17.02
C ARG A 78 -22.45 9.34 17.79
#